data_AF-A0AAD9JQC4-F1
#
_entry.id   AF-A0AAD9JQC4-F1
#
_cell.length_a   1.000
_cell.length_b   1.000
_cell.length_c   1.000
_cell.angle_alpha   90.00
_cell.angle_beta   90.00
_cell.angle_gamma   90.00
#
_symmetry.space_group_name_H-M   'P 1'
#
loop_
_entity.id
_entity.type
_entity.pdbx_description
1 polymer ?
#
loop_
_entity_poly.entity_id
_entity_poly.type
_entity_poly.pdbx_seq_one_letter_code
_entity_poly.pdbx_strand_id
1 'polypeptide(L)'
;MLQPLMHKLASQRIILASGSPRRKIILENIGLKFEIIPSTFDENLNKSEFDTPSDYVKQTALGKAMEVAKRLAGDVRPPDLIIGADTIVTMDDKIIEKPANKQHAFDLLKMDKAGGYGIQEAGGTLISKVNGDYFNVMGFPLHKFAKHVVELHKKGYL
;
A
#
# COMPACT_ATOMS: atom_id res chain seq x y z
N MET A 1 -5.25 18.25 4.67
CA MET A 1 -5.87 17.47 5.77
C MET A 1 -4.86 17.10 6.85
N LEU A 2 -3.67 16.58 6.51
CA LEU A 2 -2.68 16.17 7.52
C LEU A 2 -1.85 17.32 8.11
N GLN A 3 -1.75 18.46 7.42
CA GLN A 3 -0.89 19.59 7.83
C GLN A 3 -1.03 19.99 9.32
N PRO A 4 -2.25 20.08 9.91
CA PRO A 4 -2.39 20.39 11.34
C PRO A 4 -1.77 19.34 12.28
N LEU A 5 -1.66 18.08 11.84
CA LEU A 5 -1.15 16.96 12.63
C LEU A 5 0.33 16.67 12.39
N MET A 6 0.99 17.35 11.45
CA MET A 6 2.37 17.04 11.07
C MET A 6 3.36 17.16 12.23
N HIS A 7 3.17 18.14 13.12
CA HIS A 7 4.02 18.30 14.31
C HIS A 7 3.92 17.08 15.24
N LYS A 8 2.70 16.54 15.41
CA LYS A 8 2.43 15.37 16.24
C LYS A 8 3.00 14.11 15.61
N LEU A 9 2.71 13.89 14.33
CA LEU A 9 3.26 12.76 13.55
C LEU A 9 4.79 12.78 13.51
N ALA A 10 5.42 13.96 13.50
CA ALA A 10 6.88 14.08 13.52
C ALA A 10 7.53 13.65 14.84
N SER A 11 6.78 13.62 15.94
CA SER A 11 7.25 13.06 17.23
C SER A 11 7.08 11.54 17.34
N GLN A 12 6.24 10.94 16.49
CA GLN A 12 5.96 9.51 16.50
C GLN A 12 7.04 8.70 15.78
N ARG A 13 7.28 7.47 16.24
CA ARG A 13 8.03 6.45 15.53
C ARG A 13 7.08 5.76 14.55
N ILE A 14 7.08 6.25 13.31
CA ILE A 14 6.26 5.71 12.23
C ILE A 14 7.07 4.71 11.40
N ILE A 15 6.52 3.54 11.14
CA ILE A 15 7.14 2.49 10.32
C ILE A 15 6.32 2.29 9.05
N LEU A 16 6.97 2.33 7.89
CA LEU A 16 6.42 1.82 6.63
C LEU A 16 6.80 0.34 6.48
N ALA A 17 5.82 -0.55 6.61
CA ALA A 17 5.99 -2.00 6.48
C ALA A 17 6.08 -2.47 5.02
N SER A 18 6.81 -1.72 4.17
CA SER A 18 6.84 -1.95 2.73
C SER A 18 8.18 -1.56 2.10
N GLY A 19 8.74 -2.45 1.27
CA GLY A 19 9.91 -2.16 0.43
C GLY A 19 9.60 -1.42 -0.87
N SER A 20 8.37 -0.94 -1.09
CA SER A 20 7.98 -0.30 -2.36
C SER A 20 8.56 1.12 -2.47
N PRO A 21 9.39 1.42 -3.51
CA PRO A 21 9.89 2.78 -3.73
C PRO A 21 8.78 3.80 -3.97
N ARG A 22 7.68 3.39 -4.62
CA ARG A 22 6.54 4.27 -4.90
C ARG A 22 5.84 4.71 -3.63
N ARG A 23 5.58 3.79 -2.69
CA ARG A 23 4.93 4.11 -1.42
C ARG A 23 5.80 5.03 -0.56
N LYS A 24 7.12 4.77 -0.55
CA LYS A 24 8.11 5.65 0.08
C LYS A 24 7.98 7.08 -0.45
N ILE A 25 8.09 7.27 -1.76
CA ILE A 25 8.05 8.61 -2.38
C ILE A 25 6.71 9.31 -2.11
N ILE A 26 5.58 8.60 -2.16
CA ILE A 26 4.26 9.18 -1.86
C ILE A 26 4.21 9.75 -0.43
N LEU A 27 4.72 9.01 0.56
CA LEU A 27 4.71 9.43 1.96
C LEU A 27 5.77 10.51 2.27
N GLU A 28 6.95 10.43 1.64
CA GLU A 28 7.99 11.47 1.77
C GLU A 28 7.51 12.81 1.19
N ASN A 29 6.79 12.79 0.05
CA ASN A 29 6.29 14.00 -0.61
C ASN A 29 5.28 14.78 0.24
N ILE A 30 4.59 14.14 1.19
CA ILE A 30 3.72 14.85 2.14
C ILE A 30 4.45 15.27 3.42
N GLY A 31 5.76 15.07 3.50
CA GLY A 31 6.61 15.43 4.63
C GLY A 31 6.55 14.45 5.81
N LEU A 32 6.01 13.23 5.62
CA LEU A 32 5.95 12.23 6.69
C LEU A 32 7.35 11.70 6.97
N LYS A 33 7.75 11.67 8.25
CA LYS A 33 8.98 11.03 8.70
C LYS A 33 8.67 9.60 9.13
N PHE A 34 9.38 8.62 8.59
CA PHE A 34 9.17 7.22 8.90
C PHE A 34 10.43 6.39 8.66
N GLU A 35 10.51 5.24 9.32
CA GLU A 35 11.49 4.19 9.04
C GLU A 35 10.90 3.20 8.04
N ILE A 36 11.75 2.57 7.23
CA ILE A 36 11.33 1.54 6.28
C ILE A 36 11.77 0.19 6.82
N ILE A 37 10.80 -0.65 7.18
CA ILE A 37 11.04 -2.02 7.64
C ILE A 37 10.17 -2.94 6.79
N PRO A 38 10.68 -3.47 5.66
CA PRO A 38 9.91 -4.35 4.81
C PRO A 38 9.42 -5.57 5.59
N SER A 39 8.15 -5.93 5.39
CA SER A 39 7.59 -7.13 5.99
C SER A 39 8.15 -8.40 5.33
N THR A 40 8.28 -9.46 6.12
CA THR A 40 8.58 -10.83 5.66
C THR A 40 7.34 -11.73 5.67
N PHE A 41 6.14 -11.14 5.75
CA PHE A 41 4.88 -11.89 5.73
C PHE A 41 4.71 -12.62 4.39
N ASP A 42 4.50 -13.94 4.44
CA ASP A 42 4.22 -14.75 3.26
C ASP A 42 2.84 -14.38 2.69
N GLU A 43 2.81 -13.91 1.44
CA GLU A 43 1.58 -13.51 0.73
C GLU A 43 0.78 -14.73 0.22
N ASN A 44 0.67 -15.78 1.04
CA ASN A 44 0.11 -17.09 0.68
C ASN A 44 -1.34 -17.30 1.18
N LEU A 45 -2.02 -16.22 1.60
CA LEU A 45 -3.42 -16.28 1.98
C LEU A 45 -4.25 -16.88 0.85
N ASN A 46 -5.14 -17.80 1.20
CA ASN A 46 -5.98 -18.48 0.22
C ASN A 46 -7.09 -17.55 -0.26
N LYS A 47 -7.04 -17.17 -1.54
CA LYS A 47 -7.98 -16.21 -2.15
C LYS A 47 -9.44 -16.69 -2.10
N SER A 48 -9.69 -18.00 -2.06
CA SER A 48 -11.05 -18.55 -1.98
C SER A 48 -11.71 -18.34 -0.62
N GLU A 49 -10.96 -17.93 0.40
CA GLU A 49 -11.48 -17.65 1.76
C GLU A 49 -12.06 -16.24 1.89
N PHE A 50 -12.02 -15.43 0.83
CA PHE A 50 -12.48 -14.04 0.85
C PHE A 50 -13.62 -13.83 -0.13
N ASP A 51 -14.69 -13.15 0.33
CA ASP A 51 -15.85 -12.82 -0.49
C ASP A 51 -15.50 -11.82 -1.60
N THR A 52 -14.53 -10.93 -1.36
CA THR A 52 -14.11 -9.92 -2.32
C THR A 52 -12.59 -9.80 -2.43
N PRO A 53 -12.05 -9.41 -3.61
CA PRO A 53 -10.64 -9.06 -3.76
C PRO A 53 -10.20 -7.93 -2.81
N SER A 54 -11.12 -7.03 -2.46
CA SER A 54 -10.84 -5.95 -1.52
C SER A 54 -10.56 -6.46 -0.11
N ASP A 55 -11.17 -7.57 0.32
CA ASP A 55 -10.96 -8.12 1.66
C ASP A 55 -9.68 -8.93 1.73
N TYR A 56 -9.37 -9.68 0.67
CA TYR A 56 -8.06 -10.29 0.47
C TYR A 56 -6.92 -9.27 0.60
N VAL A 57 -6.95 -8.17 -0.18
CA VAL A 57 -5.85 -7.18 -0.18
C VAL A 57 -5.73 -6.44 1.17
N LYS A 58 -6.84 -6.17 1.85
CA LYS A 58 -6.81 -5.60 3.22
C LYS A 58 -6.16 -6.57 4.18
N GLN A 59 -6.50 -7.85 4.13
CA GLN A 59 -5.94 -8.86 5.02
C GLN A 59 -4.45 -9.08 4.76
N THR A 60 -4.00 -9.07 3.51
CA THR A 60 -2.58 -9.10 3.16
C THR A 60 -1.84 -7.87 3.70
N ALA A 61 -2.41 -6.66 3.53
CA ALA A 61 -1.82 -5.43 4.07
C ALA A 61 -1.74 -5.45 5.62
N LEU A 62 -2.77 -5.98 6.28
CA LEU A 62 -2.80 -6.17 7.73
C LEU A 62 -1.74 -7.18 8.18
N GLY A 63 -1.65 -8.34 7.51
CA GLY A 63 -0.64 -9.37 7.78
C GLY A 63 0.78 -8.80 7.75
N LYS A 64 1.09 -7.97 6.74
CA LYS A 64 2.37 -7.26 6.63
C LYS A 64 2.65 -6.33 7.82
N ALA A 65 1.67 -5.50 8.20
CA ALA A 65 1.82 -4.60 9.34
C ALA A 65 1.98 -5.37 10.66
N MET A 66 1.19 -6.44 10.85
CA MET A 66 1.18 -7.24 12.07
C MET A 66 2.45 -8.07 12.24
N GLU A 67 3.04 -8.57 11.16
CA GLU A 67 4.34 -9.25 11.21
C GLU A 67 5.42 -8.28 11.70
N VAL A 68 5.51 -7.09 11.11
CA VAL A 68 6.47 -6.06 11.55
C VAL A 68 6.19 -5.65 13.00
N ALA A 69 4.92 -5.52 13.40
CA ALA A 69 4.56 -5.22 14.78
C ALA A 69 5.09 -6.27 15.76
N LYS A 70 4.91 -7.57 15.44
CA LYS A 70 5.42 -8.67 16.26
C LYS A 70 6.94 -8.67 16.34
N ARG A 71 7.61 -8.42 15.22
CA ARG A 71 9.09 -8.40 15.15
C ARG A 71 9.70 -7.25 15.96
N LEU A 72 9.00 -6.12 16.05
CA LEU A 72 9.46 -4.94 16.81
C LEU A 72 8.90 -4.85 18.24
N ALA A 73 8.15 -5.86 18.70
CA ALA A 73 7.50 -5.82 20.01
C ALA A 73 8.48 -5.71 21.19
N GLY A 74 9.73 -6.16 21.00
CA GLY A 74 10.80 -6.09 22.00
C GLY A 74 11.71 -4.87 21.87
N ASP A 75 11.46 -3.97 20.92
CA ASP A 75 12.29 -2.77 20.75
C ASP A 75 12.19 -1.85 21.98
N VAL A 76 13.31 -1.25 22.37
CA VAL A 76 13.37 -0.26 23.47
C VAL A 76 12.37 0.89 23.26
N ARG A 77 12.16 1.28 22.00
CA ARG A 77 11.14 2.25 21.59
C ARG A 77 10.15 1.55 20.65
N PRO A 78 9.02 1.02 21.12
CA PRO A 78 8.04 0.40 20.22
C PRO A 78 7.52 1.43 19.19
N PRO A 79 7.10 0.98 18.00
CA PRO A 79 6.53 1.86 16.99
C PRO A 79 5.17 2.41 17.44
N ASP A 80 4.96 3.71 17.22
CA ASP A 80 3.68 4.38 17.52
C ASP A 80 2.65 4.13 16.40
N LEU A 81 3.11 3.97 15.16
CA LEU A 81 2.28 3.72 13.99
C LEU A 81 3.02 2.82 13.00
N ILE A 82 2.37 1.74 12.55
CA ILE A 82 2.86 0.88 11.48
C ILE A 82 1.90 0.96 10.30
N ILE A 83 2.44 1.26 9.12
CA ILE A 83 1.70 1.42 7.88
C ILE A 83 1.97 0.20 7.00
N GLY A 84 0.99 -0.70 6.91
CA GLY A 84 0.94 -1.78 5.92
C GLY A 84 0.14 -1.35 4.69
N ALA A 85 0.57 -1.79 3.52
CA ALA A 85 -0.16 -1.58 2.28
C ALA A 85 0.08 -2.71 1.29
N ASP A 86 -0.99 -3.07 0.58
CA ASP A 86 -0.93 -4.01 -0.52
C ASP A 86 -1.73 -3.48 -1.71
N THR A 87 -1.41 -3.94 -2.92
CA THR A 87 -2.03 -3.44 -4.14
C THR A 87 -2.19 -4.59 -5.11
N ILE A 88 -3.44 -4.90 -5.41
CA ILE A 88 -3.83 -5.87 -6.42
C ILE A 88 -4.43 -5.15 -7.62
N VAL A 89 -4.48 -5.88 -8.72
CA VAL A 89 -5.21 -5.47 -9.91
C VAL A 89 -6.29 -6.51 -10.15
N THR A 90 -7.48 -6.06 -10.53
CA THR A 90 -8.59 -6.94 -10.88
C THR A 90 -9.12 -6.60 -12.27
N MET A 91 -9.61 -7.62 -12.96
CA MET A 91 -10.37 -7.50 -14.21
C MET A 91 -11.50 -8.53 -14.16
N ASP A 92 -12.73 -8.11 -14.42
CA ASP A 92 -13.94 -8.95 -14.26
C ASP A 92 -13.99 -9.67 -12.91
N ASP A 93 -13.72 -8.91 -11.83
CA ASP A 93 -13.62 -9.37 -10.44
C ASP A 93 -12.56 -10.45 -10.14
N LYS A 94 -11.70 -10.77 -11.11
CA LYS A 94 -10.59 -11.71 -10.94
C LYS A 94 -9.30 -10.96 -10.68
N ILE A 95 -8.56 -11.40 -9.66
CA ILE A 95 -7.23 -10.90 -9.36
C ILE A 95 -6.28 -11.29 -10.49
N ILE A 96 -5.56 -10.29 -11.03
CA ILE A 96 -4.49 -10.49 -11.99
C ILE A 96 -3.16 -10.52 -11.23
N GLU A 97 -2.48 -11.66 -11.31
CA GLU A 97 -1.16 -11.83 -10.71
C GLU A 97 -0.11 -11.01 -11.44
N LYS A 98 0.98 -10.71 -10.73
CA LYS A 98 2.17 -10.14 -11.37
C LYS A 98 2.67 -11.11 -12.45
N PRO A 99 3.10 -10.60 -13.61
CA PRO A 99 3.62 -11.45 -14.67
C PRO A 99 4.88 -12.17 -14.18
N ALA A 100 4.90 -13.50 -14.36
CA ALA A 100 6.04 -14.34 -14.00
C ALA A 100 7.28 -14.06 -14.85
N ASN A 101 7.11 -13.50 -16.05
CA ASN A 101 8.19 -13.19 -16.99
C ASN A 101 7.74 -12.13 -18.02
N LYS A 102 8.68 -11.66 -18.85
CA LYS A 102 8.42 -10.64 -19.89
C LYS A 102 7.36 -11.07 -20.91
N GLN A 103 7.33 -12.36 -21.28
CA GLN A 103 6.33 -12.87 -22.22
C GLN A 103 4.93 -12.79 -21.61
N HIS A 104 4.77 -13.24 -20.36
CA HIS A 104 3.51 -13.11 -19.63
C HIS A 104 3.10 -11.63 -19.46
N ALA A 105 4.05 -10.72 -19.20
CA ALA A 105 3.75 -9.28 -19.15
C ALA A 105 3.21 -8.76 -20.49
N PHE A 106 3.83 -9.16 -21.59
CA PHE A 106 3.39 -8.81 -22.94
C PHE A 106 2.02 -9.40 -23.28
N ASP A 107 1.76 -10.65 -22.87
CA ASP A 107 0.47 -11.30 -23.07
C ASP A 107 -0.64 -10.62 -22.25
N LEU A 108 -0.35 -10.20 -21.01
CA LEU A 108 -1.28 -9.40 -20.21
C LEU A 108 -1.60 -8.08 -20.90
N LEU A 109 -0.58 -7.35 -21.38
CA LEU A 109 -0.76 -6.08 -22.10
C LEU A 109 -1.55 -6.25 -23.39
N LYS A 110 -1.33 -7.34 -24.15
CA LYS A 110 -2.09 -7.64 -25.38
C LYS A 110 -3.57 -7.96 -25.13
N MET A 111 -3.89 -8.51 -23.96
CA MET A 111 -5.25 -8.87 -23.57
C MET A 111 -5.96 -7.74 -22.82
N ASP A 112 -5.40 -6.53 -22.79
CA ASP A 112 -5.84 -5.40 -21.94
C ASP A 112 -5.95 -5.75 -20.44
N LYS A 113 -5.20 -6.77 -19.99
CA LYS A 113 -5.15 -7.18 -18.58
C LYS A 113 -4.14 -6.32 -17.83
N ALA A 114 -4.63 -5.62 -16.81
CA ALA A 114 -3.78 -4.83 -15.93
C ALA A 114 -2.94 -5.74 -14.99
N GLY A 115 -1.76 -5.29 -14.55
CA GLY A 115 -0.86 -6.06 -13.67
C GLY A 115 0.60 -6.14 -14.14
N GLY A 116 0.84 -5.88 -15.44
CA GLY A 116 2.18 -5.87 -16.05
C GLY A 116 2.80 -4.49 -16.30
N TYR A 117 2.13 -3.40 -15.91
CA TYR A 117 2.62 -2.02 -16.11
C TYR A 117 2.53 -1.20 -14.83
N GLY A 118 3.36 -0.16 -14.73
CA GLY A 118 3.23 0.91 -13.75
C GLY A 118 2.59 2.13 -14.40
N ILE A 119 1.74 2.85 -13.68
CA ILE A 119 1.11 4.11 -14.17
C ILE A 119 2.12 5.24 -14.45
N GLN A 120 3.35 5.11 -13.96
CA GLN A 120 4.41 6.09 -14.15
C GLN A 120 5.27 5.74 -15.37
N GLU A 121 6.11 6.70 -15.79
CA GLU A 121 7.08 6.54 -16.87
C GLU A 121 6.42 6.06 -18.19
N ALA A 122 7.06 5.14 -18.93
CA ALA A 122 6.55 4.64 -20.19
C ALA A 122 5.16 4.00 -20.07
N GLY A 123 4.83 3.38 -18.93
CA GLY A 123 3.51 2.78 -18.71
C GLY A 123 2.37 3.80 -18.62
N GLY A 124 2.68 5.07 -18.33
CA GLY A 124 1.72 6.17 -18.41
C GLY A 124 1.16 6.38 -19.82
N THR A 125 1.90 5.99 -20.87
CA THR A 125 1.44 6.08 -22.26
C THR A 125 0.32 5.08 -22.60
N LEU A 126 0.12 4.07 -21.75
CA LEU A 126 -0.92 3.06 -21.91
C LEU A 126 -2.27 3.48 -21.31
N ILE A 127 -2.29 4.54 -20.50
CA ILE A 127 -3.47 4.94 -19.73
C ILE A 127 -4.14 6.13 -20.38
N SER A 128 -5.34 5.91 -20.92
CA SER A 128 -6.17 7.00 -21.45
C SER A 128 -6.82 7.84 -20.35
N LYS A 129 -7.22 7.22 -19.23
CA LYS A 129 -7.87 7.89 -18.10
C LYS A 129 -7.76 7.07 -16.81
N VAL A 130 -7.72 7.75 -15.67
CA VAL A 130 -7.98 7.17 -14.35
C VAL A 130 -9.31 7.70 -13.82
N ASN A 131 -10.22 6.79 -13.43
CA ASN A 131 -11.44 7.14 -12.70
C ASN A 131 -11.26 6.73 -11.23
N GLY A 132 -10.88 7.67 -10.37
CA GLY A 132 -10.63 7.41 -8.95
C GLY A 132 -9.38 8.11 -8.43
N ASP A 133 -8.76 7.54 -7.40
CA ASP A 133 -7.52 8.05 -6.79
C ASP A 133 -6.28 7.56 -7.56
N TYR A 134 -5.57 8.49 -8.20
CA TYR A 134 -4.30 8.22 -8.88
C TYR A 134 -3.24 7.64 -7.94
N PHE A 135 -3.15 8.10 -6.69
CA PHE A 135 -2.16 7.59 -5.73
C PHE A 135 -2.47 6.15 -5.33
N ASN A 136 -3.76 5.77 -5.28
CA ASN A 136 -4.16 4.39 -5.09
C ASN A 136 -3.64 3.49 -6.22
N VAL A 137 -3.72 3.94 -7.48
CA VAL A 137 -3.17 3.22 -8.64
C VAL A 137 -1.63 3.15 -8.57
N MET A 138 -0.95 4.20 -8.10
CA MET A 138 0.50 4.15 -7.84
C MET A 138 0.89 3.15 -6.74
N GLY A 139 -0.03 2.85 -5.83
CA GLY A 139 0.11 1.84 -4.78
C GLY A 139 -0.10 2.33 -3.36
N PHE A 140 -0.61 3.54 -3.15
CA PHE A 140 -0.95 4.04 -1.81
C PHE A 140 -2.13 5.04 -1.84
N PRO A 141 -3.29 4.75 -1.24
CA PRO A 141 -4.48 5.61 -1.29
C PRO A 141 -4.34 6.84 -0.37
N LEU A 142 -3.56 7.83 -0.81
CA LEU A 142 -3.09 8.96 0.00
C LEU A 142 -4.22 9.76 0.66
N HIS A 143 -5.28 10.07 -0.10
CA HIS A 143 -6.42 10.82 0.43
C HIS A 143 -7.16 10.04 1.51
N LYS A 144 -7.40 8.74 1.30
CA LYS A 144 -8.08 7.86 2.26
C LYS A 144 -7.23 7.68 3.52
N PHE A 145 -5.93 7.49 3.38
CA PHE A 145 -4.98 7.44 4.49
C PHE A 145 -5.03 8.73 5.31
N ALA A 146 -4.95 9.90 4.67
CA ALA A 146 -5.00 11.19 5.35
C ALA A 146 -6.30 11.40 6.14
N LYS A 147 -7.45 10.98 5.59
CA LYS A 147 -8.73 11.00 6.33
C LYS A 147 -8.70 10.10 7.54
N HIS A 148 -8.18 8.88 7.39
CA HIS A 148 -8.17 7.89 8.46
C HIS A 148 -7.27 8.30 9.63
N VAL A 149 -6.09 8.86 9.35
CA VAL A 149 -5.20 9.41 10.38
C VAL A 149 -5.88 10.54 11.17
N VAL A 150 -6.60 11.44 10.49
CA VAL A 150 -7.37 12.50 11.18
C VAL A 150 -8.47 11.91 12.06
N GLU A 151 -9.13 10.85 11.62
CA GLU A 151 -10.16 10.16 12.39
C GLU A 151 -9.58 9.47 13.64
N LEU A 152 -8.44 8.79 13.50
CA LEU A 152 -7.73 8.16 14.62
C LEU A 152 -7.30 9.20 15.67
N HIS A 153 -6.81 10.36 15.22
CA HIS A 153 -6.50 11.47 16.10
C HIS A 153 -7.73 11.97 16.87
N LYS A 154 -8.86 12.18 16.18
CA LYS A 154 -10.13 12.59 16.82
C LYS A 154 -10.64 11.58 17.85
N LYS A 155 -10.33 10.30 17.66
CA LYS A 155 -10.68 9.20 18.57
C LYS A 155 -9.66 9.01 19.72
N GLY A 156 -8.58 9.78 19.75
CA GLY A 156 -7.55 9.70 20.80
C GLY A 156 -6.52 8.60 20.60
N TYR A 157 -6.46 7.95 19.43
CA TYR A 157 -5.44 6.95 19.12
C TYR A 157 -4.10 7.54 18.66
N LEU A 158 -4.13 8.80 18.20
CA LEU A 158 -2.94 9.53 17.75
C LEU A 158 -2.78 10.83 18.50
#